data_AF-A0A959V8V5-F1
#
_entry.id   AF-A0A959V8V5-F1
#
_cell.length_a   1.000
_cell.length_b   1.000
_cell.length_c   1.000
_cell.angle_alpha   90.00
_cell.angle_beta   90.00
_cell.angle_gamma   90.00
#
_symmetry.space_group_name_H-M   'P 1'
#
loop_
_entity.id
_entity.type
_entity.pdbx_description
1 polymer ?
#
loop_
_entity_poly.entity_id
_entity_poly.type
_entity_poly.pdbx_seq_one_letter_code
_entity_poly.pdbx_strand_id
1 'polypeptide(L)'
;MWFRLNVLGEGGALDTADQPVRVRLRAARMGERPGSLFSTERDYVASELRDAGLGDVLARCQVGDSVSLIAPAQAITWNRLASATPITMPDTGMIAIELSFLAEREPERAVVRGLSPEAERGLLDSLVKSDGRWKRWGTSQLHYRILEPGNDTLAISKGQEVTITYTGLLPDSTVIDGLRDRGGELTFVFGDPDQVIEGLEVAVSLL
;
A
#
# COMPACT_ATOMS: atom_id res chain seq x y z
N MET A 1 2.77 -0.73 25.98
CA MET A 1 3.06 -0.73 24.53
C MET A 1 4.54 -0.94 24.34
N TRP A 2 4.95 -1.92 23.54
CA TRP A 2 6.33 -2.10 23.13
C TRP A 2 6.55 -1.41 21.79
N PHE A 3 7.72 -0.79 21.63
CA PHE A 3 8.07 0.04 20.50
C PHE A 3 9.53 -0.23 20.13
N ARG A 4 9.79 -0.37 18.84
CA ARG A 4 11.14 -0.53 18.29
C ARG A 4 11.27 0.29 17.03
N LEU A 5 12.30 1.13 16.98
CA LEU A 5 12.76 1.75 15.74
C LEU A 5 13.54 0.71 14.92
N ASN A 6 13.13 0.49 13.67
CA ASN A 6 13.78 -0.41 12.73
C ASN A 6 14.73 0.34 11.81
N VAL A 7 14.27 1.48 11.29
CA VAL A 7 15.03 2.35 10.40
C VAL A 7 14.84 3.78 10.87
N LEU A 8 15.94 4.52 10.97
CA LEU A 8 15.93 5.96 11.22
C LEU A 8 15.89 6.68 9.87
N GLY A 9 14.89 7.53 9.69
CA GLY A 9 14.75 8.47 8.59
C GLY A 9 15.53 9.76 8.84
N GLU A 10 15.58 10.62 7.82
CA GLU A 10 16.25 11.93 7.88
C GLU A 10 15.27 13.09 7.67
N GLY A 11 13.96 12.82 7.63
CA GLY A 11 12.93 13.82 7.41
C GLY A 11 12.50 14.57 8.68
N GLY A 12 11.51 15.46 8.53
CA GLY A 12 11.01 16.28 9.63
C GLY A 12 10.13 15.52 10.64
N ALA A 13 9.92 16.12 11.81
CA ALA A 13 9.05 15.58 12.85
C ALA A 13 7.59 15.45 12.38
N LEU A 14 6.91 14.39 12.83
CA LEU A 14 5.53 14.07 12.44
C LEU A 14 4.48 14.79 13.28
N ASP A 15 4.81 15.25 14.49
CA ASP A 15 3.86 15.77 15.47
C ASP A 15 3.40 17.20 15.19
N THR A 16 4.16 17.96 14.42
CA THR A 16 3.90 19.36 14.04
C THR A 16 3.29 19.54 12.64
N ALA A 17 3.16 18.48 11.86
CA ALA A 17 2.77 18.59 10.45
C ALA A 17 1.23 18.54 10.29
N ASP A 18 0.64 19.67 9.90
CA ASP A 18 -0.72 19.73 9.29
C ASP A 18 -0.71 19.16 7.85
N GLN A 19 0.45 18.75 7.36
CA GLN A 19 0.60 18.13 6.06
C GLN A 19 0.33 16.61 6.15
N PRO A 20 -0.37 16.04 5.17
CA PRO A 20 -0.52 14.60 5.08
C PRO A 20 0.86 13.94 4.97
N VAL A 21 1.06 12.86 5.72
CA VAL A 21 2.22 11.97 5.61
C VAL A 21 1.78 10.67 4.97
N ARG A 22 2.52 10.21 3.96
CA ARG A 22 2.31 8.89 3.37
C ARG A 22 2.82 7.83 4.35
N VAL A 23 1.92 6.96 4.80
CA VAL A 23 2.25 5.90 5.75
C VAL A 23 1.93 4.55 5.13
N ARG A 24 2.92 3.66 5.15
CA ARG A 24 2.70 2.23 4.98
C ARG A 24 2.47 1.62 6.36
N LEU A 25 1.32 0.99 6.55
CA LEU A 25 0.93 0.37 7.82
C LEU A 25 0.56 -1.09 7.55
N ARG A 26 1.20 -2.00 8.27
CA ARG A 26 0.93 -3.44 8.23
C ARG A 26 0.67 -3.95 9.63
N ALA A 27 -0.54 -4.39 9.93
CA ALA A 27 -0.92 -4.96 11.21
C ALA A 27 -1.18 -6.46 11.08
N ALA A 28 -0.90 -7.18 12.16
CA ALA A 28 -1.11 -8.62 12.28
C ALA A 28 -1.41 -8.99 13.74
N ARG A 29 -2.05 -10.15 13.96
CA ARG A 29 -2.04 -10.73 15.32
C ARG A 29 -0.64 -11.21 15.67
N MET A 30 -0.36 -11.31 16.97
CA MET A 30 0.92 -11.88 17.42
C MET A 30 1.15 -13.28 16.82
N GLY A 31 2.24 -13.44 16.08
CA GLY A 31 2.62 -14.70 15.42
C GLY A 31 2.05 -14.89 14.01
N GLU A 32 1.17 -14.01 13.53
CA GLU A 32 0.73 -13.98 12.13
C GLU A 32 1.68 -13.15 11.25
N ARG A 33 1.49 -13.21 9.93
CA ARG A 33 2.31 -12.47 8.97
C ARG A 33 1.98 -10.97 9.00
N PRO A 34 2.98 -10.06 8.92
CA PRO A 34 2.72 -8.62 8.84
C PRO A 34 1.74 -8.27 7.71
N GLY A 35 0.65 -7.57 8.04
CA GLY A 35 -0.37 -7.17 7.08
C GLY A 35 -1.57 -8.11 6.96
N SER A 36 -1.53 -9.30 7.58
CA SER A 36 -2.62 -10.29 7.53
C SER A 36 -3.93 -9.80 8.12
N LEU A 37 -3.84 -8.89 9.11
CA LEU A 37 -5.01 -8.30 9.75
C LEU A 37 -5.45 -7.03 9.02
N PHE A 38 -4.49 -6.20 8.62
CA PHE A 38 -4.74 -4.94 7.95
C PHE A 38 -3.45 -4.44 7.28
N SER A 39 -3.55 -4.01 6.03
CA SER A 39 -2.43 -3.51 5.26
C SER A 39 -2.89 -2.34 4.42
N THR A 40 -2.15 -1.23 4.45
CA THR A 40 -2.47 -0.04 3.68
C THR A 40 -1.21 0.78 3.41
N GLU A 41 -1.25 1.55 2.32
CA GLU A 41 -0.29 2.60 2.02
C GLU A 41 -1.04 3.84 1.55
N ARG A 42 -1.30 4.77 2.46
CA ARG A 42 -2.05 5.99 2.14
C ARG A 42 -1.52 7.22 2.84
N ASP A 43 -2.02 8.37 2.38
CA ASP A 43 -1.82 9.62 3.07
C ASP A 43 -2.71 9.68 4.31
N TYR A 44 -2.10 10.04 5.42
CA TYR A 44 -2.76 10.31 6.69
C TYR A 44 -2.39 11.69 7.17
N VAL A 45 -3.36 12.46 7.66
CA VAL A 45 -3.05 13.64 8.45
C VAL A 45 -2.67 13.22 9.87
N ALA A 46 -1.78 13.98 10.52
CA ALA A 46 -1.27 13.63 11.86
C ALA A 46 -2.39 13.46 12.91
N SER A 47 -3.50 14.22 12.77
CA SER A 47 -4.68 14.09 13.63
C SER A 47 -5.37 12.73 13.50
N GLU A 48 -5.48 12.17 12.29
CA GLU A 48 -6.07 10.84 12.07
C GLU A 48 -5.26 9.75 12.79
N LEU A 49 -3.94 9.80 12.67
CA LEU A 49 -3.04 8.84 13.31
C LEU A 49 -3.06 9.00 14.84
N ARG A 50 -3.16 10.24 15.34
CA ARG A 50 -3.29 10.51 16.77
C ARG A 50 -4.60 9.95 17.32
N ASP A 51 -5.71 10.21 16.64
CA ASP A 51 -7.04 9.69 16.99
C ASP A 51 -7.14 8.17 16.85
N ALA A 52 -6.30 7.57 16.02
CA ALA A 52 -6.12 6.13 15.90
C ALA A 52 -5.35 5.49 17.08
N GLY A 53 -4.86 6.28 18.04
CA GLY A 53 -4.06 5.79 19.17
C GLY A 53 -2.55 5.73 18.91
N LEU A 54 -2.07 6.31 17.79
CA LEU A 54 -0.64 6.33 17.43
C LEU A 54 0.06 7.63 17.84
N GLY A 55 -0.56 8.45 18.70
CA GLY A 55 0.02 9.74 19.13
C GLY A 55 1.44 9.61 19.72
N ASP A 56 1.67 8.60 20.56
CA ASP A 56 3.00 8.32 21.12
C ASP A 56 4.03 7.92 20.07
N VAL A 57 3.59 7.31 18.96
CA VAL A 57 4.47 6.97 17.84
C VAL A 57 4.85 8.25 17.09
N LEU A 58 3.88 9.11 16.79
CA LEU A 58 4.13 10.39 16.11
C LEU A 58 5.11 11.28 16.89
N ALA A 59 5.00 11.31 18.22
CA ALA A 59 5.88 12.11 19.07
C ALA A 59 7.33 11.60 19.13
N ARG A 60 7.59 10.38 18.64
CA ARG A 60 8.91 9.72 18.72
C ARG A 60 9.52 9.44 17.35
N CYS A 61 8.77 9.68 16.29
CA CYS A 61 9.18 9.35 14.93
C CYS A 61 9.20 10.59 14.06
N GLN A 62 9.99 10.48 13.01
CA GLN A 62 10.10 11.47 11.96
C GLN A 62 9.84 10.83 10.60
N VAL A 63 9.65 11.67 9.60
CA VAL A 63 9.50 11.25 8.22
C VAL A 63 10.75 10.45 7.78
N GLY A 64 10.52 9.31 7.14
CA GLY A 64 11.54 8.32 6.75
C GLY A 64 11.71 7.18 7.76
N ASP A 65 11.22 7.32 8.99
CA ASP A 65 11.33 6.26 10.01
C ASP A 65 10.52 5.02 9.63
N SER A 66 11.02 3.86 10.04
CA SER A 66 10.22 2.64 10.12
C SER A 66 10.28 2.06 11.52
N VAL A 67 9.13 1.68 12.06
CA VAL A 67 8.97 1.21 13.44
C VAL A 67 8.10 -0.03 13.52
N SER A 68 8.36 -0.85 14.54
CA SER A 68 7.49 -1.94 14.96
C SER A 68 6.87 -1.61 16.32
N LEU A 69 5.57 -1.86 16.41
CA LEU A 69 4.75 -1.67 17.60
C LEU A 69 4.19 -3.02 18.03
N ILE A 70 4.16 -3.28 19.34
CA ILE A 70 3.28 -4.30 19.91
C ILE A 70 2.39 -3.62 20.95
N ALA A 71 1.08 -3.65 20.71
CA ALA A 71 0.09 -2.96 21.52
C ALA A 71 -1.15 -3.84 21.77
N PRO A 72 -1.91 -3.56 22.85
CA PRO A 72 -3.25 -4.12 22.97
C PRO A 72 -4.13 -3.67 21.81
N ALA A 73 -4.93 -4.57 21.24
CA ALA A 73 -5.80 -4.26 20.11
C ALA A 73 -6.79 -3.10 20.42
N GLN A 74 -7.23 -3.01 21.67
CA GLN A 74 -8.10 -1.94 22.17
C GLN A 74 -7.43 -0.55 22.23
N ALA A 75 -6.10 -0.49 22.13
CA ALA A 75 -5.38 0.79 22.09
C ALA A 75 -5.44 1.43 20.69
N ILE A 76 -5.89 0.70 19.67
CA ILE A 76 -5.98 1.17 18.28
C ILE A 76 -7.42 1.42 17.89
N THR A 77 -7.71 2.64 17.44
CA THR A 77 -9.02 3.00 16.91
C THR A 77 -9.08 2.66 15.42
N TRP A 78 -9.38 1.39 15.10
CA TRP A 78 -9.30 0.87 13.73
C TRP A 78 -10.15 1.62 12.70
N ASN A 79 -11.30 2.17 13.09
CA ASN A 79 -12.16 2.96 12.20
C ASN A 79 -11.55 4.32 11.77
N ARG A 80 -10.45 4.75 12.41
CA ARG A 80 -9.66 5.92 11.98
C ARG A 80 -8.60 5.52 10.96
N LEU A 81 -8.14 4.27 11.00
CA LEU A 81 -7.12 3.74 10.09
C LEU A 81 -7.72 3.14 8.83
N ALA A 82 -8.75 2.30 9.00
CA ALA A 82 -9.46 1.58 7.95
C ALA A 82 -10.75 2.34 7.57
N SER A 83 -10.85 2.70 6.29
CA SER A 83 -11.94 3.56 5.77
C SER A 83 -13.26 2.83 5.55
N ALA A 84 -13.24 1.50 5.41
CA ALA A 84 -14.39 0.74 4.89
C ALA A 84 -14.72 -0.56 5.63
N THR A 85 -13.73 -1.26 6.21
CA THR A 85 -13.95 -2.59 6.81
C THR A 85 -13.83 -2.54 8.34
N PRO A 86 -14.89 -2.88 9.10
CA PRO A 86 -14.82 -2.96 10.56
C PRO A 86 -13.89 -4.09 11.01
N ILE A 87 -12.69 -3.72 11.48
CA ILE A 87 -11.77 -4.66 12.12
C ILE A 87 -12.29 -4.96 13.53
N THR A 88 -12.79 -6.18 13.74
CA THR A 88 -13.27 -6.64 15.05
C THR A 88 -12.18 -7.47 15.71
N MET A 89 -11.76 -7.08 16.92
CA MET A 89 -10.70 -7.75 17.67
C MET A 89 -11.16 -8.06 19.10
N PRO A 90 -10.76 -9.21 19.68
CA PRO A 90 -10.99 -9.46 21.09
C PRO A 90 -10.26 -8.41 21.95
N ASP A 91 -10.91 -7.91 23.00
CA ASP A 91 -10.38 -6.86 23.88
C ASP A 91 -9.02 -7.22 24.51
N THR A 92 -8.75 -8.52 24.69
CA THR A 92 -7.50 -9.04 25.29
C THR A 92 -6.38 -9.31 24.29
N GLY A 93 -6.60 -9.08 23.00
CA GLY A 93 -5.63 -9.39 21.95
C GLY A 93 -4.45 -8.42 21.92
N MET A 94 -3.24 -8.94 21.66
CA MET A 94 -2.07 -8.14 21.28
C MET A 94 -1.93 -8.15 19.76
N ILE A 95 -1.56 -7.00 19.20
CA ILE A 95 -1.29 -6.82 17.77
C ILE A 95 0.16 -6.38 17.56
N ALA A 96 0.73 -6.84 16.46
CA ALA A 96 1.98 -6.31 15.92
C ALA A 96 1.63 -5.35 14.77
N ILE A 97 2.21 -4.15 14.78
CA ILE A 97 2.06 -3.18 13.70
C ILE A 97 3.45 -2.77 13.22
N GLU A 98 3.67 -2.84 11.92
CA GLU A 98 4.80 -2.22 11.24
C GLU A 98 4.32 -0.93 10.58
N LEU A 99 5.00 0.17 10.88
CA LEU A 99 4.72 1.50 10.34
C LEU A 99 5.97 2.00 9.63
N SER A 100 5.82 2.48 8.41
CA SER A 100 6.85 3.24 7.70
C SER A 100 6.28 4.61 7.36
N PHE A 101 6.86 5.66 7.92
CA PHE A 101 6.57 7.03 7.57
C PHE A 101 7.38 7.36 6.33
N LEU A 102 6.75 7.24 5.16
CA LEU A 102 7.45 7.45 3.92
C LEU A 102 7.72 8.94 3.79
N ALA A 103 8.99 9.29 3.55
CA ALA A 103 9.26 10.60 3.00
C ALA A 103 8.40 10.78 1.76
N GLU A 104 7.82 11.97 1.61
CA GLU A 104 7.79 12.53 0.27
C GLU A 104 9.24 12.42 -0.20
N ARG A 105 9.52 11.35 -0.94
CA ARG A 105 10.30 11.57 -2.13
C ARG A 105 9.57 12.77 -2.72
N GLU A 106 10.21 13.95 -2.74
CA GLU A 106 10.32 14.63 -4.02
C GLU A 106 10.53 13.44 -4.93
N PRO A 107 9.52 13.02 -5.74
CA PRO A 107 9.74 11.94 -6.71
C PRO A 107 11.07 12.36 -7.24
N GLU A 108 12.13 11.55 -7.03
CA GLU A 108 13.47 11.95 -7.48
C GLU A 108 13.15 12.48 -8.84
N ARG A 109 13.28 13.79 -9.02
CA ARG A 109 12.45 14.44 -10.02
C ARG A 109 13.13 13.96 -11.31
N ALA A 110 12.77 12.80 -11.87
CA ALA A 110 11.65 12.76 -12.76
C ALA A 110 10.67 13.87 -12.34
N VAL A 111 11.03 15.15 -12.54
CA VAL A 111 10.95 15.67 -13.89
C VAL A 111 10.00 14.74 -14.63
N VAL A 112 8.72 14.82 -14.24
CA VAL A 112 7.64 14.60 -15.17
C VAL A 112 7.86 15.67 -16.24
N ARG A 113 8.94 15.53 -17.02
CA ARG A 113 9.07 16.14 -18.32
C ARG A 113 8.52 15.09 -19.24
N GLY A 114 7.35 15.42 -19.75
CA GLY A 114 7.14 15.20 -21.16
C GLY A 114 5.72 15.47 -21.55
N LEU A 115 4.77 15.03 -20.73
CA LEU A 115 3.44 14.72 -21.24
C LEU A 115 2.37 15.31 -20.33
N SER A 116 1.44 16.04 -20.93
CA SER A 116 0.17 16.37 -20.30
C SER A 116 -0.65 15.09 -20.11
N PRO A 117 -1.70 15.09 -19.25
CA PRO A 117 -2.59 13.95 -19.10
C PRO A 117 -3.18 13.44 -20.42
N GLU A 118 -3.41 14.33 -21.39
CA GLU A 118 -3.88 13.96 -22.73
C GLU A 118 -2.81 13.24 -23.53
N ALA A 119 -1.56 13.67 -23.44
CA ALA A 119 -0.44 13.05 -24.13
C ALA A 119 -0.10 11.69 -23.52
N GLU A 120 -0.20 11.54 -22.20
CA GLU A 120 -0.06 10.27 -21.50
C GLU A 120 -1.14 9.27 -21.94
N ARG A 121 -2.41 9.70 -21.98
CA ARG A 121 -3.52 8.87 -22.52
C ARG A 121 -3.27 8.49 -23.98
N GLY A 122 -2.78 9.41 -24.80
CA GLY A 122 -2.44 9.13 -26.20
C GLY A 122 -1.37 8.06 -26.37
N LEU A 123 -0.36 8.05 -25.49
CA LEU A 123 0.66 7.00 -25.45
C LEU A 123 0.08 5.65 -25.00
N LEU A 124 -0.74 5.64 -23.93
CA LEU A 124 -1.39 4.42 -23.46
C LEU A 124 -2.28 3.81 -24.54
N ASP A 125 -3.08 4.62 -25.24
CA ASP A 125 -3.91 4.19 -26.37
C ASP A 125 -3.07 3.62 -27.51
N SER A 126 -1.92 4.24 -27.80
CA SER A 126 -1.00 3.78 -28.84
C SER A 126 -0.35 2.46 -28.45
N LEU A 127 0.05 2.30 -27.18
CA LEU A 127 0.62 1.07 -26.63
C LEU A 127 -0.38 -0.10 -26.75
N VAL A 128 -1.62 0.13 -26.31
CA VAL A 128 -2.70 -0.86 -26.39
C VAL A 128 -2.98 -1.25 -27.85
N LYS A 129 -3.00 -0.29 -28.78
CA LYS A 129 -3.20 -0.56 -30.21
C LYS A 129 -2.02 -1.27 -30.86
N SER A 130 -0.80 -1.00 -30.40
CA SER A 130 0.43 -1.56 -30.98
C SER A 130 0.65 -3.04 -30.63
N ASP A 131 0.15 -3.49 -29.47
CA ASP A 131 0.26 -4.88 -29.01
C ASP A 131 -1.14 -5.49 -28.88
N GLY A 132 -1.56 -6.24 -29.90
CA GLY A 132 -2.90 -6.86 -29.95
C GLY A 132 -3.18 -7.92 -28.87
N ARG A 133 -2.24 -8.15 -27.94
CA ARG A 133 -2.41 -9.04 -26.79
C ARG A 133 -3.04 -8.36 -25.58
N TRP A 134 -3.15 -7.03 -25.58
CA TRP A 134 -3.87 -6.30 -24.52
C TRP A 134 -5.38 -6.59 -24.60
N LYS A 135 -5.96 -6.98 -23.47
CA LYS A 135 -7.39 -7.19 -23.30
C LYS A 135 -7.94 -6.12 -22.37
N ARG A 136 -9.06 -5.51 -22.75
CA ARG A 136 -9.78 -4.57 -21.89
C ARG A 136 -10.52 -5.33 -20.79
N TRP A 137 -10.45 -4.83 -19.57
CA TRP A 137 -11.19 -5.39 -18.45
C TRP A 137 -12.59 -4.78 -18.36
N GLY A 138 -13.60 -5.58 -18.70
CA GLY A 138 -15.01 -5.16 -18.65
C GLY A 138 -15.27 -3.85 -19.40
N THR A 139 -15.91 -2.89 -18.72
CA THR A 139 -16.17 -1.54 -19.23
C THR A 139 -15.18 -0.49 -18.72
N SER A 140 -14.21 -0.86 -17.88
CA SER A 140 -13.20 0.05 -17.32
C SER A 140 -12.21 0.55 -18.39
N GLN A 141 -11.36 1.52 -18.05
CA GLN A 141 -10.22 1.90 -18.90
C GLN A 141 -8.99 1.00 -18.70
N LEU A 142 -9.08 0.01 -17.82
CA LEU A 142 -7.99 -0.91 -17.52
C LEU A 142 -7.81 -1.93 -18.64
N HIS A 143 -6.55 -2.15 -19.00
CA HIS A 143 -6.12 -3.18 -19.92
C HIS A 143 -5.11 -4.09 -19.24
N TYR A 144 -5.17 -5.39 -19.55
CA TYR A 144 -4.25 -6.39 -19.03
C TYR A 144 -3.72 -7.27 -20.15
N ARG A 145 -2.56 -7.88 -19.91
CA ARG A 145 -2.04 -8.98 -20.72
C ARG A 145 -1.38 -9.99 -19.78
N ILE A 146 -1.62 -11.26 -20.03
CA ILE A 146 -0.97 -12.35 -19.30
C ILE A 146 0.33 -12.65 -20.04
N LEU A 147 1.47 -12.44 -19.38
CA LEU A 147 2.78 -12.68 -19.96
C LEU A 147 3.11 -14.17 -19.97
N GLU A 148 2.85 -14.82 -18.84
CA GLU A 148 3.05 -16.25 -18.63
C GLU A 148 1.83 -16.77 -17.86
N PRO A 149 1.13 -17.80 -18.37
CA PRO A 149 0.05 -18.43 -17.64
C PRO A 149 0.62 -19.16 -16.42
N GLY A 150 -0.02 -18.99 -15.26
CA GLY A 150 0.30 -19.77 -14.07
C GLY A 150 0.04 -21.26 -14.29
N ASN A 151 0.85 -22.10 -13.65
CA ASN A 151 0.65 -23.56 -13.67
C ASN A 151 -0.42 -24.03 -12.68
N ASP A 152 -0.85 -23.16 -11.77
CA ASP A 152 -1.85 -23.47 -10.75
C ASP A 152 -3.22 -22.92 -11.17
N THR A 153 -4.27 -23.72 -11.00
CA THR A 153 -5.64 -23.42 -11.43
C THR A 153 -6.54 -22.97 -10.27
N LEU A 154 -5.96 -22.71 -9.10
CA LEU A 154 -6.69 -22.26 -7.92
C LEU A 154 -7.14 -20.81 -8.11
N ALA A 155 -8.40 -20.62 -8.49
CA ALA A 155 -9.02 -19.32 -8.58
C ALA A 155 -9.06 -18.64 -7.20
N ILE A 156 -8.52 -17.43 -7.11
CA ILE A 156 -8.52 -16.63 -5.90
C ILE A 156 -9.96 -16.17 -5.59
N SER A 157 -10.37 -16.35 -4.33
CA SER A 157 -11.70 -16.00 -3.81
C SER A 157 -11.65 -14.79 -2.89
N LYS A 158 -12.71 -13.98 -2.89
CA LYS A 158 -12.82 -12.83 -1.97
C LYS A 158 -12.60 -13.25 -0.52
N GLY A 159 -11.86 -12.45 0.23
CA GLY A 159 -11.46 -12.73 1.61
C GLY A 159 -10.21 -13.59 1.76
N GLN A 160 -9.60 -14.07 0.67
CA GLN A 160 -8.31 -14.74 0.73
C GLN A 160 -7.17 -13.73 0.84
N GLU A 161 -6.19 -14.07 1.67
CA GLU A 161 -4.91 -13.35 1.73
C GLU A 161 -4.10 -13.69 0.47
N VAL A 162 -3.63 -12.65 -0.22
CA VAL A 162 -2.82 -12.76 -1.42
C VAL A 162 -1.51 -12.01 -1.19
N THR A 163 -0.41 -12.63 -1.61
CA THR A 163 0.92 -12.01 -1.57
C THR A 163 1.44 -11.88 -2.99
N ILE A 164 1.78 -10.65 -3.40
CA ILE A 164 2.28 -10.34 -4.74
C ILE A 164 3.60 -9.55 -4.68
N THR A 165 4.35 -9.65 -5.76
CA THR A 165 5.42 -8.70 -6.10
C THR A 165 4.99 -7.93 -7.33
N TYR A 166 5.16 -6.61 -7.34
CA TYR A 166 4.84 -5.79 -8.50
C TYR A 166 5.93 -4.73 -8.77
N THR A 167 5.92 -4.24 -10.01
CA THR A 167 6.69 -3.08 -10.46
C THR A 167 5.73 -2.15 -11.20
N GLY A 168 5.54 -0.94 -10.68
CA GLY A 168 4.82 0.15 -11.33
C GLY A 168 5.73 0.92 -12.28
N LEU A 169 5.28 1.07 -13.52
CA LEU A 169 6.00 1.75 -14.60
C LEU A 169 5.11 2.85 -15.20
N LEU A 170 5.71 3.98 -15.56
CA LEU A 170 5.10 4.97 -16.44
C LEU A 170 5.17 4.51 -17.91
N PRO A 171 4.41 5.14 -18.84
CA PRO A 171 4.43 4.79 -20.26
C PRO A 171 5.81 4.92 -20.93
N ASP A 172 6.69 5.75 -20.39
CA ASP A 172 8.07 5.91 -20.83
C ASP A 172 9.03 4.87 -20.22
N SER A 173 8.49 3.85 -19.54
CA SER A 173 9.22 2.80 -18.81
C SER A 173 9.96 3.27 -17.56
N THR A 174 9.70 4.49 -17.08
CA THR A 174 10.21 4.95 -15.79
C THR A 174 9.57 4.18 -14.65
N VAL A 175 10.37 3.57 -13.77
CA VAL A 175 9.88 2.87 -12.57
C VAL A 175 9.42 3.90 -11.54
N ILE A 176 8.13 3.90 -11.21
CA ILE A 176 7.53 4.76 -10.19
C ILE A 176 7.33 4.04 -8.86
N ASP A 177 7.20 2.71 -8.92
CA ASP A 177 7.07 1.86 -7.75
C ASP A 177 7.70 0.50 -8.04
N GLY A 178 8.42 -0.07 -7.08
CA GLY A 178 9.30 -1.20 -7.33
C GLY A 178 9.44 -2.04 -6.08
N LEU A 179 8.39 -2.79 -5.73
CA LEU A 179 8.50 -3.81 -4.69
C LEU A 179 9.38 -4.99 -5.16
N ARG A 180 9.32 -5.34 -6.46
CA ARG A 180 10.10 -6.44 -7.05
C ARG A 180 11.61 -6.28 -6.90
N ASP A 181 12.16 -5.09 -7.18
CA ASP A 181 13.60 -4.85 -7.15
C ASP A 181 14.16 -4.67 -5.73
N ARG A 182 13.29 -4.43 -4.75
CA ARG A 182 13.64 -4.30 -3.33
C ARG A 182 13.41 -5.60 -2.53
N GLY A 183 12.99 -6.68 -3.20
CA GLY A 183 12.60 -7.93 -2.53
C GLY A 183 11.39 -7.77 -1.61
N GLY A 184 10.56 -6.74 -1.84
CA GLY A 184 9.38 -6.46 -1.05
C GLY A 184 8.18 -7.26 -1.54
N GLU A 185 7.47 -7.87 -0.60
CA GLU A 185 6.18 -8.51 -0.83
C GLU A 185 5.05 -7.56 -0.38
N LEU A 186 3.97 -7.51 -1.16
CA LEU A 186 2.72 -6.86 -0.79
C LEU A 186 1.69 -7.95 -0.47
N THR A 187 1.31 -8.02 0.79
CA THR A 187 0.24 -8.89 1.27
C THR A 187 -1.00 -8.06 1.54
N PHE A 188 -2.14 -8.51 1.02
CA PHE A 188 -3.45 -7.87 1.18
C PHE A 188 -4.57 -8.91 1.10
N VAL A 189 -5.76 -8.55 1.59
CA VAL A 189 -6.96 -9.40 1.53
C VAL A 189 -7.73 -9.08 0.25
N PHE A 190 -7.87 -10.06 -0.63
CA PHE A 190 -8.52 -9.85 -1.93
C PHE A 190 -10.00 -9.51 -1.77
N GLY A 191 -10.43 -8.38 -2.36
CA GLY A 191 -11.79 -7.87 -2.28
C GLY A 191 -12.09 -7.03 -1.04
N ASP A 192 -11.10 -6.72 -0.20
CA ASP A 192 -11.21 -5.71 0.84
C ASP A 192 -10.92 -4.32 0.22
N PRO A 193 -11.90 -3.40 0.17
CA PRO A 193 -11.75 -2.11 -0.49
C PRO A 193 -10.58 -1.28 0.08
N ASP A 194 -9.96 -0.49 -0.78
CA ASP A 194 -8.90 0.48 -0.47
C ASP A 194 -7.56 -0.11 0.07
N GLN A 195 -7.36 -1.43 0.03
CA GLN A 195 -6.07 -2.02 0.40
C GLN A 195 -5.00 -1.86 -0.70
N VAL A 196 -5.40 -1.91 -1.96
CA VAL A 196 -4.52 -1.76 -3.14
C VAL A 196 -5.21 -0.96 -4.23
N ILE A 197 -4.44 -0.44 -5.19
CA ILE A 197 -5.01 0.19 -6.39
C ILE A 197 -5.85 -0.82 -7.17
N GLU A 198 -6.95 -0.36 -7.78
CA GLU A 198 -7.92 -1.22 -8.50
C GLU A 198 -7.24 -2.13 -9.53
N GLY A 199 -6.18 -1.65 -10.19
CA GLY A 199 -5.48 -2.44 -11.19
C GLY A 199 -4.76 -3.67 -10.65
N LEU A 200 -4.31 -3.63 -9.39
CA LEU A 200 -3.71 -4.80 -8.73
C LEU A 200 -4.78 -5.81 -8.32
N GLU A 201 -5.96 -5.37 -7.86
CA GLU A 201 -7.07 -6.28 -7.59
C GLU A 201 -7.52 -7.00 -8.87
N VAL A 202 -7.65 -6.28 -9.98
CA VAL A 202 -8.02 -6.89 -11.27
C VAL A 202 -6.96 -7.89 -11.70
N ALA A 203 -5.67 -7.53 -11.61
CA ALA A 203 -4.59 -8.44 -11.96
C ALA A 203 -4.63 -9.74 -11.15
N VAL A 204 -4.88 -9.65 -9.85
CA VAL A 204 -5.01 -10.82 -8.97
C VAL A 204 -6.23 -11.66 -9.30
N SER A 205 -7.37 -11.04 -9.67
CA SER A 205 -8.58 -11.76 -10.08
C SER A 205 -8.42 -12.59 -11.38
N LEU A 206 -7.35 -12.33 -12.13
CA LEU A 206 -7.03 -12.97 -13.40
C LEU A 206 -6.02 -14.11 -13.27
N LEU A 207 -5.50 -14.36 -12.07
CA LEU A 207 -4.57 -15.45 -11.75
C LEU A 207 -5.30 -16.77 -11.49
#